data_AF-A0A535TZG9-F1
#
_entry.id   AF-A0A535TZG9-F1
#
_cell.length_a   1.000
_cell.length_b   1.000
_cell.length_c   1.000
_cell.angle_alpha   90.00
_cell.angle_beta   90.00
_cell.angle_gamma   90.00
#
_symmetry.space_group_name_H-M   'P 1'
#
loop_
_entity.id
_entity.type
_entity.pdbx_description
1 polymer ?
#
loop_
_entity_poly.entity_id
_entity_poly.type
_entity_poly.pdbx_seq_one_letter_code
_entity_poly.pdbx_strand_id
1 'polypeptide(L)'
;MKRFSYRERDYSFGQAMLTLRTTIGLTQAGLADLLGVSRRAVGEWEAGSSYPKAHHLQHVITLAMQQQAFAAGREEEEIRAFWK
;
A
#
# COMPACT_ATOMS: atom_id res chain seq x y z
N MET A 1 -28.37 -17.63 0.81
CA MET A 1 -26.89 -17.55 0.67
C MET A 1 -26.51 -16.10 0.44
N LYS A 2 -25.83 -15.45 1.39
CA LYS A 2 -25.31 -14.08 1.20
C LYS A 2 -24.24 -14.15 0.11
N ARG A 3 -24.60 -13.69 -1.08
CA ARG A 3 -23.68 -13.46 -2.19
C ARG A 3 -22.72 -12.39 -1.67
N PHE A 4 -21.56 -12.80 -1.17
CA PHE A 4 -20.47 -11.85 -0.93
C PHE A 4 -20.24 -11.20 -2.29
N SER A 5 -20.77 -9.98 -2.45
CA SER A 5 -20.36 -9.11 -3.52
C SER A 5 -18.85 -9.05 -3.38
N TYR A 6 -18.15 -9.72 -4.29
CA TYR A 6 -16.77 -9.40 -4.60
C TYR A 6 -16.84 -7.93 -4.97
N ARG A 7 -16.73 -7.04 -3.98
CA ARG A 7 -16.29 -5.67 -4.23
C ARG A 7 -15.03 -5.87 -5.05
N GLU A 8 -15.09 -5.41 -6.30
CA GLU A 8 -14.05 -5.60 -7.29
C GLU A 8 -12.72 -5.26 -6.60
N ARG A 9 -11.85 -6.26 -6.41
CA ARG A 9 -10.59 -6.04 -5.72
C ARG A 9 -9.75 -5.17 -6.63
N ASP A 10 -9.19 -4.11 -6.09
CA ASP A 10 -8.25 -3.28 -6.81
C ASP A 10 -6.86 -3.90 -6.73
N TYR A 11 -6.65 -4.92 -7.55
CA TYR A 11 -5.36 -5.60 -7.63
C TYR A 11 -4.25 -4.67 -8.09
N SER A 12 -4.57 -3.59 -8.83
CA SER A 12 -3.59 -2.61 -9.26
C SER A 12 -3.05 -1.80 -8.08
N PHE A 13 -3.95 -1.31 -7.23
CA PHE A 13 -3.59 -0.64 -5.98
C PHE A 13 -2.83 -1.60 -5.04
N GLY A 14 -3.35 -2.82 -4.87
CA GLY A 14 -2.73 -3.81 -3.99
C GLY A 14 -1.32 -4.17 -4.41
N GLN A 15 -1.10 -4.36 -5.72
CA GLN A 15 0.23 -4.62 -6.25
C GLN A 15 1.17 -3.42 -6.09
N ALA A 16 0.69 -2.18 -6.28
CA ALA A 16 1.48 -0.98 -6.05
C ALA A 16 1.92 -0.88 -4.57
N MET A 17 1.01 -1.13 -3.64
CA MET A 17 1.29 -1.15 -2.20
C MET A 17 2.32 -2.21 -1.82
N LEU A 18 2.19 -3.42 -2.37
CA LEU A 18 3.13 -4.52 -2.19
C LEU A 18 4.53 -4.12 -2.70
N THR A 19 4.60 -3.64 -3.93
CA THR A 19 5.86 -3.20 -4.55
C THR A 19 6.53 -2.14 -3.69
N LEU A 20 5.80 -1.09 -3.32
CA LEU A 20 6.32 0.01 -2.50
C LEU A 20 6.90 -0.49 -1.18
N ARG A 21 6.17 -1.36 -0.46
CA ARG A 21 6.65 -1.96 0.79
C ARG A 21 7.92 -2.78 0.60
N THR A 22 7.96 -3.62 -0.44
CA THR A 22 9.13 -4.48 -0.68
C THR A 22 10.36 -3.68 -1.09
N THR A 23 10.18 -2.59 -1.84
CA THR A 23 11.29 -1.73 -2.25
C THR A 23 11.90 -1.00 -1.05
N ILE A 24 11.10 -0.59 -0.05
CA ILE A 24 11.62 -0.06 1.22
C ILE A 24 12.14 -1.12 2.19
N GLY A 25 12.19 -2.40 1.78
CA GLY A 25 12.79 -3.49 2.57
C GLY A 25 11.96 -3.97 3.76
N LEU A 26 10.68 -3.62 3.84
CA LEU A 26 9.83 -3.97 4.98
C LEU A 26 9.04 -5.26 4.76
N THR A 27 8.79 -6.00 5.82
CA THR A 27 7.78 -7.07 5.84
C THR A 27 6.39 -6.49 6.09
N GLN A 28 5.31 -7.25 5.81
CA GLN A 28 3.95 -6.81 6.15
C GLN A 28 3.81 -6.48 7.65
N ALA A 29 4.48 -7.25 8.52
CA ALA A 29 4.51 -7.00 9.95
C ALA A 29 5.29 -5.72 10.28
N GLY A 30 6.49 -5.55 9.71
CA GLY A 30 7.31 -4.35 9.94
C GLY A 30 6.61 -3.06 9.50
N LEU A 31 5.92 -3.08 8.35
CA LEU A 31 5.09 -1.93 7.94
C LEU A 31 3.91 -1.72 8.89
N ALA A 32 3.25 -2.78 9.33
CA ALA A 32 2.14 -2.67 10.26
C ALA A 32 2.56 -2.06 11.62
N ASP A 33 3.72 -2.46 12.13
CA ASP A 33 4.29 -1.94 13.38
C ASP A 33 4.61 -0.45 13.28
N LEU A 34 5.20 0.00 12.16
CA LEU A 34 5.49 1.43 11.90
C LEU A 34 4.21 2.28 11.81
N LEU A 35 3.14 1.71 11.26
CA LEU A 35 1.86 2.42 11.07
C LEU A 35 0.91 2.27 12.26
N GLY A 36 1.22 1.42 13.25
CA GLY A 36 0.31 1.13 14.36
C GLY A 36 -0.98 0.40 13.93
N VAL A 37 -0.90 -0.43 12.89
CA VAL A 37 -2.03 -1.23 12.39
C VAL A 37 -1.76 -2.73 12.55
N SER A 38 -2.74 -3.58 12.22
CA SER A 38 -2.50 -5.02 12.18
C SER A 38 -1.80 -5.44 10.90
N ARG A 39 -0.95 -6.49 10.97
CA ARG A 39 -0.39 -7.16 9.78
C ARG A 39 -1.48 -7.55 8.77
N ARG A 40 -2.64 -7.98 9.26
CA ARG A 40 -3.79 -8.34 8.43
C ARG A 40 -4.28 -7.16 7.59
N ALA A 41 -4.34 -5.95 8.16
CA ALA A 41 -4.75 -4.76 7.41
C ALA A 41 -3.82 -4.51 6.21
N VAL A 42 -2.50 -4.61 6.41
CA VAL A 42 -1.52 -4.51 5.32
C VAL A 42 -1.75 -5.58 4.25
N GLY A 43 -1.99 -6.83 4.66
CA GLY A 43 -2.32 -7.90 3.73
C GLY A 43 -3.63 -7.66 2.94
N GLU A 44 -4.64 -7.06 3.58
CA GLU A 44 -5.89 -6.70 2.92
C GLU A 44 -5.71 -5.55 1.91
N TRP A 45 -4.83 -4.58 2.20
CA TRP A 45 -4.43 -3.53 1.27
C TRP A 45 -3.71 -4.11 0.05
N GLU A 46 -2.71 -4.95 0.27
CA GLU A 46 -1.96 -5.61 -0.81
C GLU A 46 -2.81 -6.56 -1.65
N ALA A 47 -3.86 -7.13 -1.06
CA ALA A 47 -4.85 -7.92 -1.79
C ALA A 47 -5.87 -7.07 -2.58
N GLY A 48 -5.80 -5.73 -2.50
CA GLY A 48 -6.76 -4.83 -3.13
C GLY A 48 -8.17 -4.93 -2.53
N SER A 49 -8.28 -5.48 -1.32
CA SER A 49 -9.58 -5.77 -0.69
C SER A 49 -10.07 -4.66 0.24
N SER A 50 -9.15 -3.79 0.66
CA SER A 50 -9.43 -2.57 1.42
C SER A 50 -8.34 -1.53 1.14
N TYR A 51 -8.53 -0.31 1.64
CA TYR A 51 -7.58 0.79 1.46
C TYR A 51 -7.11 1.31 2.82
N PRO A 52 -5.84 1.77 2.95
CA PRO A 52 -5.37 2.49 4.11
C PRO A 52 -6.14 3.81 4.27
N LYS A 53 -6.25 4.29 5.51
CA LYS A 53 -6.69 5.67 5.75
C LYS A 53 -5.65 6.65 5.21
N ALA A 54 -6.08 7.86 4.88
CA ALA A 54 -5.22 8.89 4.29
C ALA A 54 -3.89 9.11 5.04
N HIS A 55 -3.92 9.16 6.38
CA HIS A 55 -2.70 9.34 7.18
C HIS A 55 -1.73 8.15 7.09
N HIS A 56 -2.23 6.91 7.04
CA HIS A 56 -1.37 5.74 6.84
C HIS A 56 -0.77 5.74 5.44
N LEU A 57 -1.55 6.09 4.42
CA LEU A 57 -1.05 6.17 3.05
C LEU A 57 0.01 7.27 2.89
N GLN A 58 -0.22 8.44 3.49
CA GLN A 58 0.77 9.51 3.56
C GLN A 58 2.08 9.03 4.21
N HIS A 59 1.99 8.33 5.35
CA HIS A 59 3.17 7.82 6.04
C HIS A 59 3.94 6.79 5.17
N VAL A 60 3.24 5.88 4.48
CA VAL A 60 3.87 4.92 3.57
C VAL A 60 4.61 5.66 2.43
N ILE A 61 3.98 6.65 1.82
CA ILE A 61 4.60 7.45 0.74
C ILE A 61 5.82 8.20 1.27
N THR A 62 5.74 8.80 2.47
CA THR A 62 6.88 9.46 3.11
C THR A 62 8.05 8.50 3.33
N LEU A 63 7.81 7.29 3.85
CA LEU A 63 8.84 6.27 4.02
C LEU A 63 9.49 5.88 2.68
N ALA A 64 8.68 5.73 1.64
CA ALA A 64 9.17 5.41 0.31
C ALA A 64 10.02 6.54 -0.31
N MET A 65 9.64 7.79 -0.11
CA MET A 65 10.45 8.94 -0.54
C MET A 65 11.79 8.99 0.20
N GLN A 66 11.80 8.76 1.52
CA GLN A 66 13.01 8.78 2.34
C GLN A 66 14.02 7.70 1.92
N GLN A 67 13.53 6.53 1.53
CA GLN A 67 14.36 5.39 1.12
C GLN A 67 14.67 5.37 -0.38
N GLN A 68 14.30 6.42 -1.13
CA GLN A 68 14.45 6.50 -2.59
C GLN A 68 13.86 5.29 -3.31
N ALA A 69 12.72 4.78 -2.82
CA ALA A 69 12.09 3.56 -3.31
C ALA A 69 11.27 3.75 -4.60
N PHE A 70 11.11 4.99 -5.04
CA PHE A 70 10.50 5.31 -6.33
C PHE A 70 11.58 5.30 -7.42
N ALA A 71 11.22 4.83 -8.62
CA ALA A 71 12.13 4.88 -9.75
C ALA A 71 12.44 6.34 -10.11
N ALA A 72 13.73 6.69 -10.19
CA ALA A 72 14.18 8.04 -10.55
C ALA A 72 13.55 8.49 -11.88
N GLY A 73 12.79 9.59 -11.86
CA GLY A 73 12.08 10.14 -13.01
C GLY A 73 10.66 9.60 -13.24
N ARG A 74 10.13 8.73 -12.36
CA ARG A 74 8.73 8.25 -12.38
C ARG A 74 8.03 8.40 -11.03
N GLU A 75 8.60 9.16 -10.10
CA GLU A 75 8.06 9.34 -8.76
C GLU A 75 6.63 9.90 -8.77
N GLU A 76 6.35 10.87 -9.65
CA GLU A 76 5.01 11.46 -9.76
C GLU A 76 3.95 10.49 -10.28
N GLU A 77 4.30 9.62 -11.24
CA GLU A 77 3.39 8.63 -11.80
C GLU A 77 3.02 7.58 -10.76
N GLU A 78 4.02 7.09 -10.03
CA GLU A 78 3.84 6.10 -8.97
C GLU A 78 3.06 6.67 -7.78
N ILE A 79 3.31 7.92 -7.38
CA ILE A 79 2.55 8.59 -6.31
C ILE A 79 1.10 8.84 -6.74
N ARG A 80 0.87 9.28 -7.98
CA ARG A 80 -0.49 9.53 -8.51
C ARG A 80 -1.31 8.26 -8.58
N ALA A 81 -0.69 7.09 -8.81
CA ALA A 81 -1.38 5.80 -8.81
C ALA A 81 -2.06 5.47 -7.47
N PHE A 82 -1.58 6.05 -6.36
CA PHE A 82 -2.19 5.88 -5.04
C PHE A 82 -3.38 6.83 -4.77
N TRP A 83 -3.61 7.85 -5.62
CA TRP A 83 -4.67 8.87 -5.44
C TRP A 83 -5.78 8.84 -6.50
N LYS A 84 -6.39 7.68 -6.71
CA LYS A 84 -7.63 7.57 -7.51
C LYS A 84 -8.89 7.91 -6.71
#